data_AF-A0A2M9P1X6-F1
#
_entry.id   AF-A0A2M9P1X6-F1
#
_cell.length_a   1.000
_cell.length_b   1.000
_cell.length_c   1.000
_cell.angle_alpha   90.00
_cell.angle_beta   90.00
_cell.angle_gamma   90.00
#
_symmetry.space_group_name_H-M   'P 1'
#
loop_
_entity.id
_entity.type
_entity.pdbx_description
1 polymer ?
#
loop_
_entity_poly.entity_id
_entity_poly.type
_entity_poly.pdbx_seq_one_letter_code
_entity_poly.pdbx_strand_id
1 'polypeptide(L)' 'EIGATLVVLKENSPSCGSAAIYNGEFMGEKRAGNGVTAALLRRHGFIVTSEEWLSDHLGEK' A
#
# COMPACT_ATOMS: atom_id res chain seq x y z
N GLU A 1 4.83 13.60 18.18
CA GLU A 1 4.55 13.10 16.83
C GLU A 1 5.88 12.76 16.14
N ILE A 2 5.95 11.73 15.29
CA ILE A 2 7.22 11.20 14.76
C ILE A 2 7.62 11.72 13.37
N GLY A 3 6.78 12.55 12.71
CA GLY A 3 7.11 13.16 11.42
C GLY A 3 7.32 12.17 10.27
N ALA A 4 6.66 11.02 10.31
CA ALA A 4 6.77 10.00 9.26
C ALA A 4 6.25 10.53 7.91
N THR A 5 6.97 10.26 6.82
CA THR A 5 6.59 10.67 5.46
C THR A 5 6.38 9.48 4.52
N LEU A 6 7.04 8.36 4.83
CA LEU A 6 6.92 7.08 4.13
C LEU A 6 6.19 6.06 5.01
N VAL A 7 5.19 5.39 4.44
CA VAL A 7 4.45 4.30 5.08
C VAL A 7 4.56 3.04 4.25
N VAL A 8 5.03 1.96 4.87
CA VAL A 8 5.16 0.64 4.27
C VAL A 8 4.02 -0.25 4.75
N LEU A 9 3.24 -0.81 3.83
CA LEU A 9 2.02 -1.55 4.13
C LEU A 9 1.98 -2.90 3.42
N LYS A 10 1.43 -3.93 4.10
CA LYS A 10 1.27 -5.29 3.55
C LYS A 10 0.47 -5.28 2.23
N GLU A 11 1.07 -5.73 1.14
CA GLU A 11 0.40 -5.77 -0.17
C GLU A 11 -0.77 -6.78 -0.21
N ASN A 12 -1.75 -6.53 -1.10
CA ASN A 12 -2.95 -7.32 -1.38
C ASN A 12 -4.06 -7.26 -0.30
N SER A 13 -3.81 -6.63 0.85
CA SER A 13 -4.79 -6.47 1.92
C SER A 13 -5.91 -5.48 1.55
N PRO A 14 -7.19 -5.74 1.89
CA PRO A 14 -8.27 -4.78 1.67
C PRO A 14 -8.12 -3.47 2.47
N SER A 15 -7.24 -3.44 3.48
CA SER A 15 -6.88 -2.22 4.21
C SER A 15 -5.55 -1.64 3.75
N CYS A 16 -4.54 -2.49 3.59
CA CYS A 16 -3.15 -2.08 3.47
C CYS A 16 -2.60 -2.14 2.03
N GLY A 17 -3.31 -2.80 1.11
CA GLY A 17 -2.87 -2.97 -0.29
C GLY A 17 -2.58 -1.63 -0.95
N SER A 18 -1.39 -1.52 -1.54
CA SER A 18 -0.86 -0.28 -2.08
C SER A 18 -0.99 -0.20 -3.60
N ALA A 19 -1.09 -1.34 -4.29
CA ALA A 19 -1.26 -1.40 -5.74
C ALA A 19 -2.35 -2.38 -6.17
N ALA A 20 -2.56 -3.45 -5.40
CA ALA A 20 -3.58 -4.44 -5.68
C ALA A 20 -4.35 -4.82 -4.41
N ILE A 21 -5.62 -5.18 -4.59
CA ILE A 21 -6.49 -5.76 -3.56
C ILE A 21 -7.28 -6.91 -4.17
N TYR A 22 -7.78 -7.82 -3.33
CA TYR A 22 -8.72 -8.84 -3.80
C TYR A 22 -9.97 -8.21 -4.42
N ASN A 23 -10.52 -8.85 -5.46
CA ASN A 23 -11.65 -8.32 -6.22
C ASN A 23 -12.99 -8.36 -5.45
N GLY A 24 -13.06 -9.11 -4.35
CA GLY A 24 -14.24 -9.24 -3.49
C GLY A 24 -15.13 -10.44 -3.82
N GLU A 25 -14.78 -11.25 -4.83
CA GLU A 25 -15.55 -12.43 -5.26
C GLU A 25 -15.11 -13.72 -4.56
N PHE A 26 -14.12 -13.64 -3.66
CA PHE A 26 -13.58 -14.77 -2.89
C PHE A 26 -12.99 -15.90 -3.75
N MET A 27 -12.57 -15.60 -4.99
CA MET A 27 -11.93 -16.55 -5.91
C MET A 27 -10.39 -16.47 -5.89
N GLY A 28 -9.81 -15.73 -4.93
CA GLY A 28 -8.36 -15.48 -4.87
C GLY A 28 -7.84 -14.49 -5.93
N GLU A 29 -8.75 -13.92 -6.71
CA GLU A 29 -8.42 -12.96 -7.76
C GLU A 29 -8.17 -11.56 -7.21
N LYS A 30 -7.19 -10.88 -7.82
CA LYS A 30 -6.77 -9.53 -7.46
C LYS A 30 -7.10 -8.56 -8.56
N ARG A 31 -7.38 -7.32 -8.18
CA ARG A 31 -7.56 -6.18 -9.08
C ARG A 31 -6.64 -5.04 -8.68
N ALA A 32 -6.31 -4.18 -9.64
CA ALA A 32 -5.65 -2.91 -9.35
C ALA A 32 -6.54 -2.09 -8.40
N GLY A 33 -5.94 -1.53 -7.35
CA GLY A 33 -6.66 -0.77 -6.35
C GLY A 33 -5.92 -0.66 -5.03
N ASN A 34 -6.40 0.25 -4.19
CA ASN A 34 -5.82 0.53 -2.88
C ASN A 34 -6.74 0.05 -1.78
N GLY A 35 -6.16 -0.49 -0.72
CA GLY A 35 -6.88 -0.74 0.53
C GLY A 35 -7.29 0.56 1.21
N VAL A 36 -8.27 0.51 2.11
CA VAL A 36 -8.88 1.71 2.72
C VAL A 36 -7.87 2.58 3.48
N THR A 37 -6.92 1.97 4.18
CA THR A 37 -5.87 2.70 4.92
C THR A 37 -4.87 3.32 3.96
N ALA A 38 -4.42 2.57 2.96
CA ALA A 38 -3.51 3.08 1.92
C ALA A 38 -4.13 4.27 1.17
N ALA A 39 -5.42 4.18 0.81
CA ALA A 39 -6.15 5.25 0.14
C ALA A 39 -6.26 6.52 1.01
N LEU A 40 -6.58 6.38 2.30
CA LEU A 40 -6.67 7.52 3.22
C LEU A 40 -5.32 8.21 3.39
N LEU A 41 -4.25 7.46 3.64
CA LEU A 41 -2.90 8.01 3.81
C LEU A 41 -2.42 8.74 2.55
N ARG A 42 -2.64 8.16 1.36
CA ARG A 42 -2.32 8.85 0.09
C ARG A 42 -3.11 10.13 -0.09
N ARG A 43 -4.40 10.15 0.27
CA ARG A 43 -5.23 11.36 0.23
C ARG A 43 -4.70 12.47 1.16
N HIS A 44 -4.02 12.09 2.25
CA HIS A 44 -3.38 13.02 3.18
C HIS A 44 -1.90 13.33 2.83
N GLY A 45 -1.42 12.91 1.66
CA GLY A 45 -0.09 13.29 1.15
C GLY A 45 1.07 12.41 1.63
N PHE A 46 0.80 11.28 2.28
CA PHE A 46 1.85 10.32 2.63
C PHE A 46 2.30 9.54 1.39
N ILE A 47 3.59 9.23 1.32
CA ILE A 47 4.12 8.24 0.38
C ILE A 47 3.78 6.86 0.94
N VAL A 48 2.96 6.10 0.21
CA VAL A 48 2.54 4.76 0.62
C VAL A 48 3.06 3.74 -0.39
N THR A 49 3.89 2.82 0.10
CA THR A 49 4.50 1.72 -0.65
C THR A 49 4.19 0.39 0.03
N SER A 50 4.48 -0.72 -0.64
CA SER A 50 4.42 -2.05 -0.01
C SER A 50 5.80 -2.55 0.39
N GLU A 51 5.83 -3.64 1.16
CA GLU A 51 7.06 -4.35 1.50
C GLU A 51 7.81 -4.88 0.27
N GLU A 52 7.12 -5.05 -0.87
CA GLU A 52 7.70 -5.53 -2.13
C GLU A 52 8.52 -4.44 -2.84
N TRP A 53 8.22 -3.15 -2.60
CA TRP A 53 8.82 -1.99 -3.28
C TRP A 53 9.54 -1.05 -2.31
N LEU A 54 9.89 -1.54 -1.13
CA LEU A 54 10.58 -0.75 -0.11
C LEU A 54 11.98 -0.31 -0.58
N SER A 55 12.72 -1.19 -1.27
CA SER A 55 14.07 -0.90 -1.77
C SER A 55 14.15 0.37 -2.63
N ASP A 56 13.12 0.61 -3.45
CA ASP A 56 13.04 1.77 -4.34
C ASP A 56 13.03 3.11 -3.57
N HIS A 57 12.65 3.06 -2.28
CA HIS A 57 12.54 4.22 -1.40
C HIS A 57 13.74 4.38 -0.45
N LEU A 58 14.60 3.37 -0.32
CA LEU A 58 15.76 3.39 0.59
C LEU A 58 17.07 3.79 -0.12
N GLY A 59 17.06 3.98 -1.44
CA GLY A 59 18.27 4.34 -2.20
C GLY A 59 19.28 3.20 -2.31
N GLU A 60 18.88 1.99 -1.93
CA GLU A 60 19.68 0.77 -2.07
C GLU A 60 19.42 0.17 -3.45
N LYS A 61 20.34 0.41 -4.38
CA LYS A 61 20.50 -0.38 -5.61
C LYS A 61 21.67 -1.32 -5.45
#